data_AF-A0A1F9CRE1-F1
#
_entry.id   AF-A0A1F9CRE1-F1
#
_cell.length_a   1.000
_cell.length_b   1.000
_cell.length_c   1.000
_cell.angle_alpha   90.00
_cell.angle_beta   90.00
_cell.angle_gamma   90.00
#
_symmetry.space_group_name_H-M   'P 1'
#
loop_
_entity.id
_entity.type
_entity.pdbx_description
1 polymer ?
#
loop_
_entity_poly.entity_id
_entity_poly.type
_entity_poly.pdbx_seq_one_letter_code
_entity_poly.pdbx_strand_id
1 'polypeptide(L)'
;MKTVELTKATLSLSDYTKKAKKEPVIITEDGRPIAALVSIPNTDIETVSLSNNQKFIAIIERSRTRHKAEGGISTEEMRRRLEK
;
A
#
# COMPACT_ATOMS: atom_id res chain seq x y z
N MET A 1 14.63 8.50 -8.59
CA MET A 1 14.59 7.93 -7.23
C MET A 1 15.92 8.23 -6.57
N LYS A 2 15.93 8.51 -5.27
CA LYS A 2 17.14 8.80 -4.53
C LYS A 2 17.50 7.64 -3.61
N THR A 3 18.78 7.24 -3.60
CA THR A 3 19.27 6.18 -2.70
C THR A 3 20.11 6.78 -1.58
N VAL A 4 19.93 6.27 -0.36
CA VAL A 4 20.67 6.68 0.83
C VAL A 4 21.09 5.43 1.60
N GLU A 5 22.39 5.30 1.87
CA GLU A 5 22.91 4.26 2.74
C GLU A 5 22.48 4.52 4.19
N LEU A 6 22.01 3.48 4.91
CA LEU A 6 21.47 3.58 6.26
C LEU A 6 22.45 4.25 7.22
N THR A 7 23.73 3.87 7.14
CA THR A 7 24.81 4.46 7.96
C THR A 7 25.07 5.94 7.65
N LYS A 8 24.65 6.42 6.47
CA LYS A 8 24.77 7.82 6.03
C LYS A 8 23.45 8.59 6.17
N ALA A 9 22.40 7.96 6.71
CA ALA A 9 21.07 8.55 6.83
C ALA A 9 20.96 9.48 8.05
N THR A 10 21.70 10.59 8.05
CA THR A 10 21.84 11.47 9.22
C THR A 10 20.80 12.59 9.32
N LEU A 11 19.99 12.80 8.28
CA LEU A 11 18.95 13.83 8.32
C LEU A 11 17.78 13.39 9.20
N SER A 12 17.02 14.36 9.71
CA SER A 12 15.77 14.06 10.41
C SER A 12 14.78 13.34 9.48
N LEU A 13 13.90 12.50 10.05
CA LEU A 13 12.82 11.88 9.29
C LEU A 13 11.98 12.93 8.55
N SER A 14 11.73 14.09 9.18
CA SER A 14 10.98 15.20 8.59
C SER A 14 11.62 15.71 7.29
N ASP A 15 12.95 15.76 7.22
CA ASP A 15 13.67 16.23 6.03
C ASP A 15 13.71 15.19 4.93
N TYR A 16 13.81 13.90 5.29
CA TYR A 16 13.61 12.82 4.34
C TYR A 16 12.19 12.82 3.76
N THR A 17 11.16 13.08 4.58
CA THR A 17 9.77 13.19 4.10
C THR A 17 9.60 14.34 3.11
N LYS A 18 10.22 15.50 3.36
CA LYS A 18 10.21 16.63 2.39
C LYS A 18 10.87 16.24 1.06
N LYS A 19 11.93 15.42 1.08
CA LYS A 19 12.57 14.90 -0.13
C LYS A 19 11.69 13.86 -0.83
N ALA A 20 11.06 12.97 -0.07
CA ALA A 20 10.16 11.92 -0.56
C ALA A 20 8.94 12.48 -1.33
N LYS A 21 8.52 13.72 -1.04
CA LYS A 21 7.48 14.42 -1.81
C LYS A 21 7.83 14.63 -3.28
N LYS A 22 9.12 14.73 -3.63
CA LYS A 22 9.57 14.93 -5.02
C LYS A 22 9.82 13.61 -5.73
N GLU A 23 10.46 12.67 -5.05
CA GLU A 23 10.76 11.34 -5.56
C GLU A 23 10.96 10.36 -4.39
N PRO A 24 10.70 9.04 -4.58
CA PRO A 24 10.97 8.04 -3.56
C PRO A 24 12.42 8.07 -3.06
N VAL A 25 12.59 7.93 -1.75
CA VAL A 25 13.89 7.74 -1.11
C VAL A 25 14.03 6.28 -0.73
N ILE A 26 15.00 5.59 -1.32
CA ILE A 26 15.34 4.20 -1.02
C ILE A 26 16.46 4.19 0.02
N ILE A 27 16.26 3.45 1.11
CA ILE A 27 17.28 3.20 2.13
C ILE A 27 17.95 1.87 1.82
N THR A 28 19.28 1.88 1.78
CA THR A 28 20.12 0.69 1.54
C THR A 28 20.95 0.32 2.76
N GLU A 29 21.28 -0.96 2.89
CA GLU A 29 22.29 -1.48 3.80
C GLU A 29 23.27 -2.34 2.99
N ASP A 30 24.56 -1.99 3.00
CA ASP A 30 25.60 -2.60 2.17
C ASP A 30 25.22 -2.63 0.67
N GLY A 31 24.61 -1.53 0.21
CA GLY A 31 24.15 -1.37 -1.17
C GLY A 31 22.87 -2.16 -1.53
N ARG A 32 22.28 -2.92 -0.59
CA ARG A 32 21.02 -3.65 -0.80
C ARG A 32 19.82 -2.82 -0.32
N PRO A 33 18.75 -2.64 -1.11
CA PRO A 33 17.55 -1.95 -0.65
C PRO A 33 16.86 -2.68 0.51
N ILE A 34 16.61 -1.98 1.61
CA ILE A 34 15.95 -2.53 2.81
C ILE A 34 14.65 -1.81 3.16
N ALA A 35 14.50 -0.55 2.76
CA ALA A 35 13.30 0.23 3.00
C ALA A 35 13.12 1.32 1.96
N ALA A 36 11.91 1.87 1.87
CA ALA A 36 11.60 3.01 1.03
C ALA A 36 10.70 3.99 1.78
N LEU A 37 11.00 5.27 1.65
CA LEU A 37 10.10 6.35 2.03
C LEU A 37 9.46 6.90 0.75
N VAL A 38 8.15 6.68 0.63
CA VAL A 38 7.35 7.11 -0.51
C VAL A 38 6.32 8.14 -0.07
N SER A 39 6.08 9.13 -0.92
CA SER A 39 4.93 10.03 -0.74
C SER A 39 3.65 9.27 -1.02
N ILE A 40 2.67 9.39 -0.11
CA ILE A 40 1.34 8.78 -0.22
C ILE A 40 0.27 9.88 -0.35
N PRO A 41 0.13 10.53 -1.52
CA PRO A 41 -0.87 11.57 -1.71
C PRO A 41 -2.28 10.96 -1.68
N ASN A 42 -3.24 11.71 -1.13
CA ASN A 42 -4.67 11.37 -1.17
C ASN A 42 -5.01 9.96 -0.63
N THR A 43 -4.25 9.48 0.35
CA THR A 43 -4.40 8.15 0.96
C THR A 43 -4.58 8.31 2.47
N ASP A 44 -5.53 7.58 3.04
CA ASP A 44 -5.75 7.50 4.49
C ASP A 44 -4.91 6.39 5.15
N ILE A 45 -4.88 6.37 6.48
CA ILE A 45 -4.08 5.40 7.25
C ILE A 45 -4.62 3.99 7.04
N GLU A 46 -5.94 3.85 6.92
CA GLU A 46 -6.64 2.59 6.68
C GLU A 46 -6.17 1.96 5.37
N THR A 47 -6.08 2.74 4.30
CA THR A 47 -5.60 2.28 2.99
C THR A 47 -4.15 1.82 3.06
N VAL A 48 -3.27 2.55 3.76
CA VAL A 48 -1.87 2.14 3.95
C VAL A 48 -1.78 0.81 4.71
N SER A 49 -2.57 0.68 5.78
CA SER A 49 -2.61 -0.53 6.61
C SER A 49 -3.10 -1.75 5.81
N LEU A 50 -4.23 -1.60 5.11
CA LEU A 50 -4.84 -2.68 4.33
C LEU A 50 -4.00 -3.08 3.11
N SER A 51 -3.33 -2.12 2.47
CA SER A 51 -2.45 -2.36 1.32
C SER A 51 -1.21 -3.17 1.65
N ASN A 52 -0.84 -3.26 2.94
CA ASN A 52 0.28 -4.08 3.41
C ASN A 52 -0.17 -5.33 4.19
N ASN A 53 -1.48 -5.60 4.25
CA ASN A 53 -2.02 -6.74 4.98
C ASN A 53 -2.23 -7.94 4.04
N GLN A 54 -1.36 -8.95 4.16
CA GLN A 54 -1.39 -10.12 3.28
C GLN A 54 -2.73 -10.88 3.29
N LYS A 55 -3.41 -10.96 4.44
CA LYS A 55 -4.71 -11.63 4.54
C LYS A 55 -5.79 -10.83 3.81
N PHE A 56 -5.77 -9.51 3.94
CA PHE A 56 -6.71 -8.64 3.24
C PHE A 56 -6.51 -8.72 1.72
N ILE A 57 -5.26 -8.65 1.25
CA ILE A 57 -4.91 -8.81 -0.16
C ILE A 57 -5.42 -10.16 -0.69
N ALA A 58 -5.22 -11.25 0.04
CA ALA A 58 -5.71 -12.58 -0.37
C ALA A 58 -7.25 -12.65 -0.49
N ILE A 59 -7.99 -11.96 0.39
CA ILE A 59 -9.45 -11.86 0.28
C ILE A 59 -9.86 -11.13 -0.99
N ILE A 60 -9.20 -10.00 -1.29
CA ILE A 60 -9.47 -9.20 -2.48
C ILE A 60 -9.18 -10.00 -3.75
N GLU A 61 -8.02 -10.67 -3.83
CA GLU A 61 -7.66 -11.47 -5.00
C GLU A 61 -8.61 -12.65 -5.21
N ARG A 62 -8.99 -13.36 -4.14
CA ARG A 62 -10.01 -14.41 -4.21
C ARG A 62 -11.34 -13.85 -4.74
N SER A 63 -11.77 -12.70 -4.23
CA SER A 63 -13.03 -12.06 -4.62
C SER A 63 -13.02 -11.61 -6.08
N ARG A 64 -11.90 -11.04 -6.54
CA ARG A 64 -11.69 -10.63 -7.94
C ARG A 64 -11.70 -11.82 -8.89
N THR A 65 -11.00 -12.90 -8.55
CA THR A 65 -10.99 -14.14 -9.36
C THR A 65 -12.39 -14.72 -9.47
N ARG A 66 -13.11 -14.82 -8.35
CA ARG A 66 -14.50 -15.29 -8.33
C ARG A 66 -15.41 -14.39 -9.18
N HIS A 67 -15.32 -13.08 -9.03
CA HIS A 67 -16.13 -12.13 -9.81
C HIS A 67 -15.86 -12.22 -11.32
N LYS A 68 -14.60 -12.46 -11.73
CA LYS A 68 -14.26 -12.69 -13.14
C LYS A 68 -14.88 -13.97 -13.69
N ALA A 69 -14.97 -15.03 -12.89
CA ALA A 69 -15.50 -16.34 -13.32
C ALA A 69 -17.02 -16.43 -13.24
N GLU A 70 -17.64 -15.92 -12.17
CA GLU A 70 -19.06 -16.09 -11.85
C GLU A 70 -19.88 -14.81 -12.07
N GLY A 71 -19.24 -13.65 -12.24
CA GLY A 71 -19.89 -12.35 -12.22
C GLY A 71 -20.17 -11.82 -10.81
N GLY A 72 -20.79 -10.64 -10.76
CA GLY A 72 -21.27 -10.01 -9.54
C GLY A 72 -22.77 -10.25 -9.29
N ILE A 73 -23.27 -9.73 -8.17
CA ILE A 73 -24.71 -9.64 -7.91
C ILE A 73 -25.14 -8.17 -7.96
N SER A 74 -26.40 -7.91 -8.33
CA SER A 74 -26.94 -6.55 -8.29
C SER A 74 -27.12 -6.07 -6.85
N THR A 75 -27.29 -4.77 -6.65
CA THR A 75 -27.48 -4.21 -5.30
C THR A 75 -28.81 -4.63 -4.70
N GLU A 76 -29.83 -4.88 -5.53
CA GLU A 76 -31.15 -5.38 -5.13
C GLU A 76 -31.04 -6.82 -4.63
N GLU A 77 -30.37 -7.70 -5.39
CA GLU A 77 -30.12 -9.09 -4.98
C GLU A 77 -29.26 -9.16 -3.72
N MET A 78 -28.27 -8.29 -3.58
CA MET A 78 -27.44 -8.20 -2.37
C MET A 78 -28.28 -7.85 -1.13
N ARG A 79 -29.14 -6.84 -1.21
CA ARG A 79 -30.03 -6.46 -0.09
C ARG A 79 -31.00 -7.58 0.27
N ARG A 80 -31.63 -8.21 -0.73
CA ARG A 80 -32.54 -9.35 -0.52
C ARG A 80 -31.90 -10.51 0.23
N ARG A 81 -30.59 -10.76 0.07
CA ARG A 81 -29.85 -11.80 0.82
C ARG A 81 -29.51 -11.43 2.27
N LEU A 82 -29.52 -10.13 2.59
CA LEU A 82 -29.17 -9.59 3.90
C LEU A 82 -30.41 -9.26 4.75
N GLU A 83 -31.57 -9.09 4.11
CA GLU A 83 -32.87 -9.07 4.78
C GLU A 83 -33.12 -10.45 5.40
N LYS A 84 -33.06 -10.53 6.73
CA LYS A 84 -33.42 -11.71 7.52
C LYS A 84 -34.92 -11.79 7.71
#